data_AF-A0A7C3LKA9-F1
#
_entry.id   AF-A0A7C3LKA9-F1
#
_cell.length_a   1.000
_cell.length_b   1.000
_cell.length_c   1.000
_cell.angle_alpha   90.00
_cell.angle_beta   90.00
_cell.angle_gamma   90.00
#
_symmetry.space_group_name_H-M   'P 1'
#
loop_
_entity.id
_entity.type
_entity.pdbx_description
1 polymer ?
#
loop_
_entity_poly.entity_id
_entity_poly.type
_entity_poly.pdbx_seq_one_letter_code
_entity_poly.pdbx_strand_id
1 'polypeptide(L)'
;MAWDFETDPEFQKKLDWIEDFMREEVEPLSHLGLAVYSSEGRQKFIKPLQQKVKDQGLWACHLGPELGGQGFGQLKLGLMNEKLGRNGLAPTVF
;
A
#
# COMPACT_ATOMS: atom_id res chain seq x y z
N MET A 1 33.99 -0.77 -1.30
CA MET A 1 32.52 -0.89 -1.40
C MET A 1 32.00 0.45 -1.85
N ALA A 2 31.51 0.56 -3.09
CA ALA A 2 30.78 1.74 -3.51
C ALA A 2 29.35 1.61 -2.97
N TRP A 3 28.80 2.70 -2.44
CA TRP A 3 27.37 2.77 -2.18
C TRP A 3 26.64 2.86 -3.50
N ASP A 4 25.65 2.01 -3.67
CA ASP A 4 24.73 2.03 -4.79
C ASP A 4 23.38 2.56 -4.27
N PHE A 5 22.87 3.63 -4.88
CA PHE A 5 21.63 4.31 -4.48
C PHE A 5 20.43 3.81 -5.30
N GLU A 6 20.55 2.64 -5.93
CA GLU A 6 19.47 2.02 -6.68
C GLU A 6 18.56 1.15 -5.80
N THR A 7 17.27 1.11 -6.16
CA THR A 7 16.30 0.23 -5.50
C THR A 7 16.47 -1.19 -6.02
N ASP A 8 16.33 -2.17 -5.13
CA ASP A 8 16.26 -3.59 -5.51
C ASP A 8 15.23 -3.82 -6.64
N PRO A 9 15.61 -4.37 -7.81
CA PRO A 9 14.72 -4.48 -8.97
C PRO A 9 13.45 -5.28 -8.72
N GLU A 10 13.48 -6.29 -7.83
CA GLU A 10 12.28 -7.04 -7.47
C GLU A 10 11.34 -6.21 -6.61
N PHE A 11 11.88 -5.39 -5.70
CA PHE A 11 11.08 -4.44 -4.93
C PHE A 11 10.55 -3.30 -5.79
N GLN A 12 11.29 -2.85 -6.82
CA GLN A 12 10.81 -1.83 -7.75
C GLN A 12 9.49 -2.23 -8.41
N LYS A 13 9.33 -3.51 -8.80
CA LYS A 13 8.05 -4.02 -9.34
C LYS A 13 6.88 -3.85 -8.37
N LYS A 14 7.13 -3.92 -7.05
CA LYS A 14 6.10 -3.67 -6.03
C LYS A 14 5.77 -2.19 -5.93
N LEU A 15 6.77 -1.31 -6.03
CA LEU A 15 6.55 0.14 -6.05
C LEU A 15 5.75 0.58 -7.28
N ASP A 16 6.08 0.03 -8.45
CA ASP A 16 5.34 0.30 -9.69
C ASP A 16 3.90 -0.18 -9.57
N TRP A 17 3.69 -1.37 -9.01
CA TRP A 17 2.35 -1.88 -8.73
C TRP A 17 1.58 -0.99 -7.75
N ILE A 18 2.21 -0.51 -6.67
CA ILE A 18 1.59 0.41 -5.71
C ILE A 18 1.18 1.70 -6.41
N GLU A 19 2.04 2.25 -7.26
CA GLU A 19 1.75 3.48 -8.00
C GLU A 19 0.54 3.34 -8.92
N ASP A 20 0.47 2.27 -9.71
CA ASP A 20 -0.66 1.99 -10.59
C ASP A 20 -1.93 1.68 -9.80
N PHE A 21 -1.83 0.84 -8.76
CA PHE A 21 -2.98 0.48 -7.93
C PHE A 21 -3.57 1.70 -7.21
N MET A 22 -2.72 2.58 -6.69
CA MET A 22 -3.14 3.84 -6.08
C MET A 22 -3.89 4.71 -7.07
N ARG A 23 -3.30 4.95 -8.24
CA ARG A 23 -3.84 5.84 -9.27
C ARG A 23 -5.17 5.33 -9.84
N GLU A 24 -5.24 4.04 -10.16
CA GLU A 24 -6.38 3.47 -10.89
C GLU A 24 -7.53 3.03 -9.96
N GLU A 25 -7.23 2.61 -8.72
CA GLU A 25 -8.24 1.99 -7.85
C GLU A 25 -8.50 2.74 -6.53
N VAL A 26 -7.48 3.33 -5.90
CA VAL A 26 -7.62 3.93 -4.56
C VAL A 26 -7.99 5.41 -4.65
N GLU A 27 -7.23 6.20 -5.41
CA GLU A 27 -7.39 7.65 -5.52
C GLU A 27 -8.80 8.04 -6.01
N PRO A 28 -9.42 7.39 -7.02
CA PRO A 28 -10.76 7.73 -7.48
C PRO A 28 -11.83 7.61 -6.38
N LEU A 29 -11.67 6.68 -5.44
CA LEU A 29 -12.62 6.50 -4.33
C LEU A 29 -12.62 7.69 -3.36
N SER A 30 -11.58 8.53 -3.38
CA SER A 30 -11.52 9.75 -2.55
C SER A 30 -12.64 10.73 -2.90
N HIS A 31 -13.17 10.68 -4.13
CA HIS A 31 -14.32 11.49 -4.54
C HIS A 31 -15.63 11.13 -3.83
N LEU A 32 -15.71 9.95 -3.19
CA LEU A 32 -16.87 9.53 -2.41
C LEU A 32 -16.93 10.20 -1.02
N GLY A 33 -15.85 10.86 -0.58
CA GLY A 33 -15.77 11.52 0.72
C GLY A 33 -16.08 10.56 1.87
N LEU A 34 -16.95 10.97 2.80
CA LEU A 34 -17.27 10.16 3.99
C LEU A 34 -18.03 8.86 3.67
N ALA A 35 -18.66 8.75 2.49
CA ALA A 35 -19.45 7.58 2.13
C ALA A 35 -18.59 6.31 2.03
N VAL A 36 -17.30 6.44 1.67
CA VAL A 36 -16.36 5.30 1.59
C VAL A 36 -16.15 4.63 2.96
N TYR A 37 -16.34 5.36 4.05
CA TYR A 37 -16.16 4.87 5.43
C TYR A 37 -17.43 4.27 6.04
N SER A 38 -18.59 4.41 5.37
CA SER A 38 -19.82 3.72 5.79
C SER A 38 -19.64 2.20 5.77
N SER A 39 -20.43 1.45 6.54
CA SER A 39 -20.35 -0.02 6.56
C SER A 39 -20.48 -0.62 5.14
N GLU A 40 -21.40 -0.08 4.34
CA GLU A 40 -21.60 -0.49 2.95
C GLU A 40 -20.41 -0.08 2.06
N GLY A 41 -19.95 1.17 2.17
CA GLY A 41 -18.80 1.66 1.41
C GLY A 41 -17.53 0.87 1.71
N ARG A 42 -17.29 0.52 2.97
CA ARG A 42 -16.17 -0.32 3.38
C ARG A 42 -16.27 -1.73 2.80
N GLN A 43 -17.45 -2.33 2.84
CA GLN A 43 -17.64 -3.68 2.32
C GLN A 43 -17.50 -3.74 0.80
N LYS A 44 -18.03 -2.74 0.09
CA LYS A 44 -18.02 -2.69 -1.38
C LYS A 44 -16.70 -2.23 -1.96
N PHE A 45 -16.05 -1.24 -1.36
CA PHE A 45 -14.89 -0.58 -1.96
C PHE A 45 -13.58 -0.90 -1.23
N ILE A 46 -13.55 -0.82 0.11
CA ILE A 46 -12.28 -0.98 0.86
C ILE A 46 -11.85 -2.44 0.98
N LYS A 47 -12.76 -3.34 1.38
CA LYS A 47 -12.41 -4.75 1.64
C LYS A 47 -11.80 -5.47 0.43
N PRO A 48 -12.31 -5.29 -0.81
CA PRO A 48 -11.68 -5.89 -1.99
C PRO A 48 -10.26 -5.36 -2.23
N LEU A 49 -10.03 -4.05 -2.02
CA LEU A 49 -8.72 -3.44 -2.19
C LEU A 49 -7.70 -3.94 -1.15
N GLN A 50 -8.11 -4.08 0.11
CA GLN A 50 -7.28 -4.70 1.16
C GLN A 50 -6.87 -6.12 0.79
N GLN A 51 -7.75 -6.89 0.14
CA GLN A 51 -7.41 -8.24 -0.31
C GLN A 51 -6.33 -8.21 -1.40
N LYS A 52 -6.43 -7.30 -2.38
CA LYS A 52 -5.38 -7.12 -3.41
C LYS A 52 -4.03 -6.77 -2.79
N VAL A 53 -4.00 -5.90 -1.78
CA VAL A 53 -2.76 -5.58 -1.03
C VAL A 53 -2.19 -6.80 -0.34
N LYS A 54 -3.03 -7.63 0.30
CA LYS A 54 -2.62 -8.89 0.93
C LYS A 54 -2.06 -9.89 -0.08
N ASP A 55 -2.71 -10.04 -1.21
CA ASP A 55 -2.28 -10.96 -2.28
C ASP A 55 -0.93 -10.53 -2.87
N GLN A 56 -0.62 -9.22 -2.81
CA GLN A 56 0.70 -8.69 -3.16
C GLN A 56 1.76 -8.83 -2.07
N GLY A 57 1.42 -9.36 -0.89
CA GLY A 57 2.33 -9.43 0.25
C GLY A 57 2.72 -8.03 0.76
N LEU A 58 1.84 -7.04 0.60
CA LEU A 58 2.05 -5.66 1.01
C LEU A 58 1.27 -5.29 2.28
N TRP A 59 0.67 -6.28 2.93
CA TRP A 59 -0.11 -6.11 4.14
C TRP A 59 0.77 -6.13 5.40
N ALA A 60 0.53 -5.17 6.29
CA ALA A 60 1.23 -5.08 7.58
C ALA A 60 2.77 -5.16 7.46
N CYS A 61 3.36 -4.55 6.42
CA CYS A 61 4.80 -4.62 6.14
C CYS A 61 5.70 -4.07 7.25
N HIS A 62 5.15 -3.25 8.15
CA HIS A 62 5.85 -2.68 9.29
C HIS A 62 5.96 -3.62 10.48
N LEU A 63 5.12 -4.66 10.55
CA LEU A 63 5.18 -5.68 11.58
C LEU A 63 6.20 -6.75 11.20
N GLY A 64 6.90 -7.29 12.19
CA GLY A 64 7.78 -8.44 12.00
C GLY A 64 7.00 -9.74 11.74
N PRO A 65 7.68 -10.78 11.21
CA PRO A 65 7.07 -12.09 10.94
C PRO A 65 6.40 -12.73 12.16
N GLU A 66 6.90 -12.46 13.37
CA GLU A 66 6.34 -12.94 14.64
C GLU A 66 4.94 -12.41 14.94
N LEU A 67 4.53 -11.33 14.27
CA LEU A 67 3.20 -10.72 14.34
C LEU A 67 2.39 -10.92 13.05
N GLY A 68 2.89 -11.75 12.12
CA GLY A 68 2.25 -12.02 10.82
C GLY A 68 2.48 -10.94 9.75
N GLY A 69 3.47 -10.05 9.95
CA GLY A 69 3.88 -9.06 8.97
C GLY A 69 5.10 -9.50 8.14
N GLN A 70 5.52 -8.62 7.23
CA GLN A 70 6.65 -8.91 6.32
C GLN A 70 8.00 -8.34 6.78
N GLY A 71 8.02 -7.47 7.79
CA GLY A 71 9.24 -6.93 8.37
C GLY A 71 10.15 -6.19 7.38
N PHE A 72 9.59 -5.36 6.50
CA PHE A 72 10.33 -4.75 5.37
C PHE A 72 11.46 -3.79 5.77
N GLY A 73 11.48 -3.32 7.01
CA GLY A 73 12.46 -2.36 7.50
C GLY A 73 12.27 -0.95 6.91
N GLN A 74 13.10 -0.01 7.34
CA GLN A 74 12.83 1.42 7.14
C GLN A 74 12.95 1.88 5.68
N LEU A 75 13.91 1.36 4.91
CA LEU A 75 14.14 1.79 3.54
C LEU A 75 12.94 1.45 2.64
N LYS A 76 12.52 0.18 2.63
CA LYS A 76 11.37 -0.29 1.84
C LYS A 76 10.08 0.42 2.27
N LEU A 77 9.86 0.59 3.57
CA LEU A 77 8.70 1.34 4.08
C LEU A 77 8.74 2.82 3.68
N GLY A 78 9.91 3.45 3.66
CA GLY A 78 10.08 4.82 3.19
C GLY A 78 9.67 4.98 1.73
N LEU A 79 10.18 4.11 0.85
CA LEU A 79 9.82 4.09 -0.58
C LEU A 79 8.32 3.85 -0.82
N MET A 80 7.73 2.92 -0.07
CA MET A 80 6.27 2.71 -0.13
C MET A 80 5.51 3.97 0.31
N ASN A 81 5.88 4.55 1.45
CA ASN A 81 5.20 5.71 2.01
C ASN A 81 5.31 6.97 1.14
N GLU A 82 6.37 7.10 0.33
CA GLU A 82 6.47 8.16 -0.67
C GLU A 82 5.29 8.09 -1.67
N LYS A 83 4.91 6.89 -2.11
CA LYS A 83 3.78 6.68 -3.02
C LYS A 83 2.43 6.78 -2.31
N LEU A 84 2.32 6.14 -1.14
CA LEU A 84 1.07 6.05 -0.36
C LEU A 84 0.67 7.39 0.28
N GLY A 85 1.66 8.19 0.70
CA GLY A 85 1.44 9.47 1.39
C GLY A 85 0.74 10.54 0.54
N ARG A 86 0.57 10.29 -0.77
CA ARG A 86 -0.15 11.18 -1.70
C ARG A 86 -1.66 11.16 -1.50
N ASN A 87 -2.22 10.15 -0.80
CA ASN A 87 -3.66 10.02 -0.62
C ASN A 87 -4.05 9.55 0.80
N GLY A 88 -4.99 10.25 1.44
CA GLY A 88 -5.43 9.96 2.81
C GLY A 88 -6.20 8.64 2.99
N LEU A 89 -6.69 8.02 1.92
CA LEU A 89 -7.35 6.71 1.96
C LEU A 89 -6.34 5.56 2.03
N ALA A 90 -5.08 5.78 1.65
CA ALA A 90 -4.06 4.73 1.56
C ALA A 90 -3.89 3.92 2.85
N PRO A 91 -3.80 4.53 4.06
CA PRO A 91 -3.65 3.78 5.32
C PRO A 91 -4.87 2.93 5.69
N THR A 92 -6.02 3.16 5.05
CA THR A 92 -7.21 2.31 5.25
C THR A 92 -7.17 1.09 4.32
N VAL A 93 -6.47 1.18 3.18
CA VAL A 93 -6.36 0.12 2.18
C VAL A 93 -5.14 -0.77 2.41
N PHE A 94 -4.02 -0.21 2.87
CA PHE A 94 -2.75 -0.89 3.13
C PHE A 94 -2.54 -1.22 4.62
#